data_AF-A0A4R3ML15-F1
#
_entry.id   AF-A0A4R3ML15-F1
#
_cell.length_a   1.000
_cell.length_b   1.000
_cell.length_c   1.000
_cell.angle_alpha   90.00
_cell.angle_beta   90.00
_cell.angle_gamma   90.00
#
_symmetry.space_group_name_H-M   'P 1'
#
loop_
_entity.id
_entity.type
_entity.pdbx_description
1 polymer ?
#
loop_
_entity_poly.entity_id
_entity_poly.type
_entity_poly.pdbx_seq_one_letter_code
_entity_poly.pdbx_strand_id
1 'polypeptide(L)' 'MTNNNSSSNRSVVPQAKEALNKFKYEVASELGVNLKQGYNGDLTSAQAGSIGGEMVKRMIASQEQAMSGQQPQ' A
#
# COMPACT_ATOMS: atom_id res chain seq x y z
N MET A 1 18.98 -12.43 -29.67
CA MET A 1 17.89 -12.80 -28.74
C MET A 1 17.72 -11.65 -27.76
N THR A 2 16.61 -10.91 -27.83
CA THR A 2 16.34 -9.77 -26.94
C THR A 2 15.68 -10.28 -25.66
N ASN A 3 16.41 -10.26 -24.54
CA ASN A 3 15.87 -10.57 -23.22
C ASN A 3 15.02 -9.40 -22.73
N ASN A 4 13.71 -9.42 -23.04
CA ASN A 4 12.73 -8.57 -22.39
C ASN A 4 12.57 -9.03 -20.95
N ASN A 5 13.41 -8.51 -20.06
CA ASN A 5 13.25 -8.64 -18.62
C ASN A 5 12.04 -7.77 -18.19
N SER A 6 10.84 -8.29 -18.42
CA SER A 6 9.62 -7.70 -17.90
C SER A 6 9.62 -7.91 -16.39
N SER A 7 10.23 -6.95 -15.68
CA SER A 7 10.16 -6.83 -14.22
C SER A 7 8.69 -6.66 -13.84
N SER A 8 7.97 -7.78 -13.71
CA SER A 8 6.61 -7.78 -13.23
C SER A 8 6.68 -7.48 -11.74
N ASN A 9 6.12 -6.35 -11.30
CA ASN A 9 5.85 -6.05 -9.90
C ASN A 9 4.88 -7.12 -9.35
N ARG A 10 5.41 -8.29 -9.02
CA ARG A 10 4.65 -9.42 -8.51
C ARG A 10 4.37 -9.14 -7.05
N SER A 11 3.09 -8.95 -6.73
CA SER A 11 2.65 -8.87 -5.34
C SER A 11 3.15 -10.10 -4.58
N VAL A 12 3.85 -9.89 -3.46
CA VAL A 12 4.42 -10.97 -2.64
C VAL A 12 3.32 -11.92 -2.17
N VAL A 13 2.15 -11.38 -1.84
CA VAL A 13 0.94 -12.14 -1.51
C VAL A 13 -0.17 -11.71 -2.48
N PRO A 14 -0.37 -12.43 -3.61
CA PRO A 14 -1.36 -12.06 -4.62
C PRO A 14 -2.78 -11.95 -4.09
N GLN A 15 -3.13 -12.80 -3.11
CA GLN A 15 -4.45 -12.85 -2.47
C GLN A 15 -4.77 -11.56 -1.69
N ALA A 16 -3.75 -10.85 -1.21
CA ALA A 16 -3.91 -9.60 -0.47
C ALA A 16 -4.10 -8.38 -1.38
N LYS A 17 -3.97 -8.52 -2.71
CA LYS A 17 -3.96 -7.39 -3.65
C LYS A 17 -5.25 -6.55 -3.58
N GLU A 18 -6.40 -7.18 -3.47
CA GLU A 18 -7.67 -6.46 -3.38
C GLU A 18 -7.81 -5.74 -2.04
N ALA A 19 -7.44 -6.40 -0.94
CA ALA A 19 -7.44 -5.80 0.39
C ALA A 19 -6.48 -4.59 0.46
N LEU A 20 -5.27 -4.72 -0.08
CA LEU A 20 -4.29 -3.63 -0.16
C LEU A 20 -4.78 -2.47 -1.03
N ASN A 21 -5.51 -2.74 -2.11
CA ASN A 21 -6.11 -1.68 -2.93
C ASN A 21 -7.20 -0.93 -2.16
N LYS A 22 -8.09 -1.63 -1.46
CA LYS A 22 -9.11 -0.99 -0.61
C LYS A 22 -8.45 -0.12 0.45
N PHE A 23 -7.49 -0.68 1.17
CA PHE A 23 -6.74 0.03 2.19
C PHE A 23 -6.04 1.29 1.67
N LYS A 24 -5.45 1.23 0.48
CA LYS A 24 -4.86 2.40 -0.20
C LYS A 24 -5.88 3.52 -0.44
N TYR A 25 -7.09 3.19 -0.87
CA TYR A 25 -8.14 4.19 -1.11
C TYR A 25 -8.71 4.77 0.19
N GLU A 26 -8.81 3.95 1.24
CA GLU A 26 -9.20 4.42 2.59
C GLU A 26 -8.19 5.44 3.11
N VAL A 27 -6.90 5.10 3.09
CA VAL A 27 -5.81 6.00 3.51
C VAL A 27 -5.80 7.27 2.67
N ALA A 28 -5.97 7.17 1.35
CA ALA A 28 -6.05 8.36 0.50
C ALA A 28 -7.21 9.28 0.88
N SER A 29 -8.37 8.70 1.17
CA SER A 29 -9.57 9.44 1.59
C SER A 29 -9.36 10.16 2.91
N GLU A 30 -8.75 9.50 3.90
CA GLU A 30 -8.44 10.11 5.21
C GLU A 30 -7.40 11.23 5.13
N LEU A 31 -6.44 11.11 4.21
CA LEU A 31 -5.44 12.15 3.96
C LEU A 31 -5.98 13.31 3.10
N GLY A 32 -7.25 13.26 2.67
CA GLY A 32 -7.85 14.27 1.79
C GLY A 32 -7.23 14.28 0.39
N VAL A 33 -6.61 13.17 -0.02
CA VAL A 33 -5.95 13.03 -1.31
C VAL A 33 -6.90 12.36 -2.29
N ASN A 34 -7.20 13.04 -3.40
CA ASN A 34 -8.09 12.54 -4.44
C ASN A 34 -7.41 11.47 -5.31
N LEU A 35 -7.29 10.25 -4.79
CA LEU A 35 -6.77 9.10 -5.53
C LEU A 35 -7.89 8.45 -6.35
N LYS A 36 -7.75 8.49 -7.68
CA LYS A 36 -8.72 7.94 -8.64
C LYS A 36 -8.35 6.52 -9.01
N GLN A 37 -9.35 5.73 -9.40
CA GLN A 37 -9.09 4.47 -10.09
C GLN A 37 -8.61 4.77 -11.51
N GLY A 38 -7.38 4.38 -11.84
CA GLY A 38 -6.76 4.61 -13.14
C GLY A 38 -5.65 5.66 -13.10
N TYR A 39 -5.69 6.62 -14.02
CA TYR A 39 -4.63 7.62 -14.17
C TYR A 39 -4.71 8.68 -13.07
N ASN A 40 -3.59 8.90 -12.37
CA ASN A 40 -3.43 9.86 -11.28
C ASN A 40 -2.31 10.87 -11.61
N GLY A 41 -2.19 11.31 -12.87
CA GLY A 41 -1.13 12.23 -13.28
C GLY A 41 -1.27 13.65 -12.71
N ASP A 42 -2.45 13.99 -12.20
CA ASP A 42 -2.69 15.23 -11.45
C ASP A 42 -2.18 15.16 -10.00
N LEU A 43 -1.84 13.97 -9.52
CA LEU A 43 -1.36 13.77 -8.17
C LEU A 43 0.13 14.11 -8.07
N THR A 44 0.50 14.98 -7.13
CA THR A 44 1.92 15.26 -6.89
C THR A 44 2.61 14.01 -6.32
N SER A 45 3.90 13.85 -6.59
CA SER A 45 4.70 12.75 -6.02
C SER A 45 4.66 12.74 -4.49
N ALA A 46 4.56 13.91 -3.86
CA ALA A 46 4.43 14.05 -2.42
C ALA A 46 3.10 13.47 -1.90
N GLN A 47 1.98 13.74 -2.59
CA GLN A 47 0.68 13.18 -2.22
C GLN A 47 0.59 11.67 -2.49
N ALA A 48 1.16 11.19 -3.59
CA ALA A 48 1.25 9.75 -3.84
C ALA A 48 2.11 9.05 -2.77
N GLY A 49 3.24 9.67 -2.41
CA GLY A 49 4.15 9.19 -1.39
C GLY A 49 3.54 9.19 0.01
N SER A 50 2.75 10.20 0.38
CA SER A 50 2.11 10.26 1.69
C SER A 50 1.10 9.14 1.91
N ILE A 51 0.34 8.76 0.87
CA ILE A 51 -0.56 7.59 0.91
C ILE A 51 0.25 6.32 1.21
N GLY A 52 1.31 6.06 0.44
CA GLY A 52 2.14 4.88 0.63
C GLY A 52 2.83 4.83 2.00
N GLY A 53 3.33 5.98 2.46
CA GLY A 53 3.97 6.09 3.78
C GLY A 53 3.01 5.83 4.93
N GLU A 54 1.79 6.37 4.86
CA GLU A 54 0.76 6.16 5.89
C GLU A 54 0.24 4.71 5.89
N MET A 55 0.09 4.10 4.71
CA MET A 55 -0.20 2.67 4.60
C MET A 55 0.84 1.82 5.33
N VAL A 56 2.13 2.06 5.08
CA VAL A 56 3.23 1.31 5.73
C VAL A 56 3.22 1.55 7.25
N LYS A 57 3.04 2.79 7.69
CA LYS A 57 2.99 3.13 9.12
C LYS A 57 1.92 2.33 9.85
N ARG A 58 0.71 2.24 9.30
CA ARG A 58 -0.41 1.48 9.89
C ARG A 58 -0.19 -0.03 9.85
N MET A 59 0.38 -0.56 8.76
CA MET A 59 0.75 -1.97 8.69
C MET A 59 1.77 -2.33 9.78
N ILE A 60 2.78 -1.49 9.99
CA ILE A 60 3.77 -1.67 11.05
C ILE A 60 3.10 -1.60 12.42
N ALA A 61 2.28 -0.58 12.67
CA ALA A 61 1.56 -0.46 13.94
C ALA A 61 0.67 -1.68 14.24
N SER A 62 -0.04 -2.20 13.24
CA SER A 62 -0.85 -3.43 13.39
C SER A 62 0.03 -4.66 13.67
N GLN A 63 1.20 -4.74 13.05
CA GLN A 63 2.16 -5.83 13.28
C GLN A 63 2.78 -5.73 14.68
N GLU A 64 3.16 -4.54 15.12
CA GLU A 64 3.65 -4.26 16.47
C GLU A 64 2.61 -4.64 17.53
N GLN A 65 1.34 -4.28 17.30
CA GLN A 65 0.23 -4.69 18.16
C GLN A 65 0.09 -6.22 18.22
N ALA A 66 0.10 -6.90 17.07
CA ALA A 66 0.03 -8.36 17.02
C ALA A 66 1.21 -9.04 17.74
N MET A 67 2.42 -8.50 17.62
CA MET A 67 3.61 -9.03 18.32
C MET A 67 3.58 -8.73 19.81
N SER A 68 3.10 -7.55 20.22
CA SER A 68 2.98 -7.16 21.63
C SER A 68 1.87 -7.93 22.36
N GLY A 69 0.84 -8.38 21.64
CA GLY A 69 -0.30 -9.13 22.16
C GLY A 69 -0.12 -10.65 22.22
N GLN A 70 1.08 -11.17 21.93
CA GLN A 70 1.34 -12.61 21.90
C GLN A 70 2.69 -12.96 22.56
N GLN A 71 2.70 -12.90 23.90
CA GLN A 71 3.40 -13.94 24.67
C GLN A 71 2.42 -15.10 24.86
N PRO A 72 2.49 -16.18 24.06
CA PRO A 72 1.96 -17.45 24.51
C PRO A 72 2.81 -17.91 25.70
N GLN A 73 2.17 -18.02 26.86
CA GLN A 73 2.60 -18.97 27.90
C GLN A 73 2.37 -20.39 27.36
#